data_AF-A0A931I373-F1
#
_entry.id   AF-A0A931I373-F1
#
_cell.length_a   1.000
_cell.length_b   1.000
_cell.length_c   1.000
_cell.angle_alpha   90.00
_cell.angle_beta   90.00
_cell.angle_gamma   90.00
#
_symmetry.space_group_name_H-M   'P 1'
#
loop_
_entity.id
_entity.type
_entity.pdbx_description
1 polymer ?
#
loop_
_entity_poly.entity_id
_entity_poly.type
_entity_poly.pdbx_seq_one_letter_code
_entity_poly.pdbx_strand_id
1 'polypeptide(L)'
;MAATESAGRFDCGIRTVSIAEAELDEALDKIARDLGTEAIGFLLVFFSAGYDAAALAAGLGERLPGVPVAGCSTAGEISDLGIADRGAVAIAFPKDGFDVVSGLIPEVSRLGVDRGSEAVARLKGELARRCPDAKPGQTFAVSLIDGLCNREEALVSAVDWALGDIPLVGGSAGDELTFSGTTLLHGGSVHRDAAILMLVRTDHPFTVFRSDNFEPTSRKLVVTGSDPERRIVHELNAEVAAWEYADLVGLDPATLTPLGFASHPMIVRVGGEHFCRSLRNTNPDGSLTFFCAIDDGVVLTVAKPVDLVASTERTLDGLDAELGGTDFILGFDCILRRLDAQNRQVLHQVADLYRRHHVFGFNTYGEQFRTMHLNQTFTGVALGRRQS
;
A
#
# COMPACT_ATOMS: atom_id res chain seq x y z
N MET A 1 18.72 -15.64 20.90
CA MET A 1 18.71 -16.16 19.52
C MET A 1 17.33 -15.82 18.96
N ALA A 2 17.24 -14.68 18.26
CA ALA A 2 16.00 -14.23 17.66
C ALA A 2 15.68 -15.14 16.47
N ALA A 3 14.41 -15.48 16.27
CA ALA A 3 13.95 -16.21 15.10
C ALA A 3 14.19 -15.34 13.87
N THR A 4 15.30 -15.58 13.16
CA THR A 4 15.77 -14.74 12.05
C THR A 4 15.07 -15.03 10.73
N GLU A 5 14.24 -16.07 10.66
CA GLU A 5 13.76 -16.63 9.40
C GLU A 5 12.47 -17.45 9.58
N SER A 6 11.55 -17.35 8.62
CA SER A 6 10.33 -18.17 8.57
C SER A 6 9.74 -18.27 7.16
N ALA A 7 9.09 -19.41 6.88
CA ALA A 7 8.35 -19.66 5.66
C ALA A 7 6.92 -20.10 6.04
N GLY A 8 5.93 -19.47 5.43
CA GLY A 8 4.50 -19.74 5.67
C GLY A 8 3.87 -20.51 4.51
N ARG A 9 2.93 -21.40 4.83
CA ARG A 9 2.03 -22.04 3.84
C ARG A 9 0.60 -21.93 4.34
N PHE A 10 -0.28 -21.41 3.50
CA PHE A 10 -1.67 -21.13 3.81
C PHE A 10 -2.61 -22.14 3.12
N ASP A 11 -3.85 -22.25 3.60
CA ASP A 11 -4.84 -23.21 3.08
C ASP A 11 -5.25 -22.89 1.63
N CYS A 12 -5.14 -21.63 1.21
CA CYS A 12 -5.27 -21.18 -0.17
C CYS A 12 -4.07 -21.53 -1.06
N GLY A 13 -3.03 -22.15 -0.50
CA GLY A 13 -1.82 -22.55 -1.22
C GLY A 13 -0.83 -21.41 -1.47
N ILE A 14 -1.14 -20.17 -1.06
CA ILE A 14 -0.14 -19.10 -0.98
C ILE A 14 0.99 -19.54 -0.06
N ARG A 15 2.21 -19.19 -0.45
CA ARG A 15 3.42 -19.43 0.35
C ARG A 15 4.18 -18.13 0.52
N THR A 16 4.77 -17.94 1.69
CA THR A 16 5.55 -16.74 2.00
C THR A 16 6.93 -17.07 2.48
N VAL A 17 7.88 -16.18 2.19
CA VAL A 17 9.23 -16.20 2.75
C VAL A 17 9.51 -14.82 3.32
N SER A 18 9.83 -14.79 4.60
CA SER A 18 10.16 -13.57 5.33
C SER A 18 11.66 -13.52 5.57
N ILE A 19 12.25 -12.39 5.24
CA ILE A 19 13.69 -12.16 5.28
C ILE A 19 13.89 -10.95 6.17
N ALA A 20 14.58 -11.15 7.29
CA ALA A 20 15.12 -10.05 8.09
C ALA A 20 16.24 -9.34 7.30
N GLU A 21 16.98 -8.44 7.94
CA GLU A 21 18.15 -7.85 7.31
C GLU A 21 19.20 -8.93 6.99
N ALA A 22 19.45 -9.15 5.70
CA ALA A 22 20.37 -10.15 5.17
C ALA A 22 21.04 -9.64 3.88
N GLU A 23 22.19 -10.21 3.52
CA GLU A 23 22.83 -9.90 2.24
C GLU A 23 21.97 -10.40 1.07
N LEU A 24 22.09 -9.74 -0.10
CA LEU A 24 21.21 -9.99 -1.24
C LEU A 24 21.22 -11.46 -1.70
N ASP A 25 22.40 -12.07 -1.82
CA ASP A 25 22.51 -13.46 -2.25
C ASP A 25 21.91 -14.44 -1.23
N GLU A 26 22.04 -14.15 0.07
CA GLU A 26 21.44 -14.97 1.13
C GLU A 26 19.92 -14.90 1.07
N ALA A 27 19.38 -13.70 0.89
CA ALA A 27 17.94 -13.47 0.71
C ALA A 27 17.40 -14.25 -0.52
N LEU A 28 18.10 -14.15 -1.66
CA LEU A 28 17.72 -14.82 -2.90
C LEU A 28 17.77 -16.35 -2.78
N ASP A 29 18.84 -16.90 -2.19
CA ASP A 29 18.99 -18.33 -1.97
C ASP A 29 17.89 -18.86 -1.04
N LYS A 30 17.53 -18.08 -0.01
CA LYS A 30 16.44 -18.41 0.90
C LYS A 30 15.09 -18.42 0.18
N ILE A 31 14.77 -17.40 -0.61
CA ILE A 31 13.51 -17.34 -1.40
C ILE A 31 13.41 -18.59 -2.27
N ALA A 32 14.47 -18.92 -3.00
CA ALA A 32 14.48 -20.05 -3.92
C ALA A 32 14.33 -21.39 -3.20
N ARG A 33 15.06 -21.59 -2.10
CA ARG A 33 15.02 -22.81 -1.29
C ARG A 33 13.65 -23.02 -0.64
N ASP A 34 13.10 -21.99 -0.03
CA ASP A 34 11.91 -22.12 0.81
C ASP A 34 10.61 -22.13 -0.01
N LEU A 35 10.59 -21.46 -1.18
CA LEU A 35 9.51 -21.62 -2.16
C LEU A 35 9.63 -22.93 -2.96
N GLY A 36 10.81 -23.54 -3.02
CA GLY A 36 11.04 -24.85 -3.65
C GLY A 36 10.60 -24.92 -5.12
N THR A 37 10.25 -26.13 -5.58
CA THR A 37 9.98 -26.43 -7.00
C THR A 37 8.50 -26.61 -7.33
N GLU A 38 7.59 -26.29 -6.41
CA GLU A 38 6.14 -26.37 -6.68
C GLU A 38 5.74 -25.35 -7.76
N ALA A 39 4.58 -25.58 -8.39
CA ALA A 39 4.11 -24.77 -9.50
C ALA A 39 3.66 -23.36 -9.03
N ILE A 40 4.62 -22.43 -8.97
CA ILE A 40 4.37 -21.01 -8.73
C ILE A 40 3.76 -20.40 -10.00
N GLY A 41 2.61 -19.73 -9.84
CA GLY A 41 1.95 -18.98 -10.90
C GLY A 41 2.44 -17.54 -10.99
N PHE A 42 2.75 -16.94 -9.84
CA PHE A 42 3.19 -15.55 -9.73
C PHE A 42 3.95 -15.31 -8.43
N LEU A 43 4.96 -14.44 -8.45
CA LEU A 43 5.71 -14.00 -7.27
C LEU A 43 5.55 -12.49 -7.07
N LEU A 44 5.12 -12.11 -5.87
CA LEU A 44 5.09 -10.72 -5.42
C LEU A 44 6.21 -10.52 -4.39
N VAL A 45 7.07 -9.52 -4.59
CA VAL A 45 8.21 -9.26 -3.69
C VAL A 45 8.19 -7.82 -3.19
N PHE A 46 8.21 -7.65 -1.88
CA PHE A 46 8.37 -6.37 -1.20
C PHE A 46 9.76 -6.34 -0.56
N PHE A 47 10.54 -5.30 -0.78
CA PHE A 47 11.94 -5.27 -0.38
C PHE A 47 12.40 -3.89 0.12
N SER A 48 13.36 -3.87 1.03
CA SER A 48 13.98 -2.62 1.49
C SER A 48 14.71 -1.93 0.35
N ALA A 49 14.68 -0.60 0.33
CA ALA A 49 15.40 0.19 -0.66
C ALA A 49 16.93 0.09 -0.51
N GLY A 50 17.42 -0.54 0.57
CA GLY A 50 18.82 -0.92 0.74
C GLY A 50 19.30 -2.03 -0.21
N TYR A 51 18.41 -2.81 -0.82
CA TYR A 51 18.80 -3.78 -1.84
C TYR A 51 19.01 -3.13 -3.21
N ASP A 52 20.01 -3.60 -3.96
CA ASP A 52 20.10 -3.32 -5.39
C ASP A 52 18.96 -4.05 -6.12
N ALA A 53 17.93 -3.29 -6.51
CA ALA A 53 16.74 -3.82 -7.16
C ALA A 53 17.04 -4.52 -8.50
N ALA A 54 18.09 -4.11 -9.22
CA ALA A 54 18.44 -4.71 -10.51
C ALA A 54 19.11 -6.07 -10.29
N ALA A 55 20.02 -6.14 -9.30
CA ALA A 55 20.62 -7.41 -8.88
C ALA A 55 19.58 -8.36 -8.27
N LEU A 56 18.62 -7.84 -7.49
CA LEU A 56 17.49 -8.62 -6.98
C LEU A 56 16.64 -9.20 -8.12
N ALA A 57 16.28 -8.40 -9.11
CA ALA A 57 15.50 -8.85 -10.26
C ALA A 57 16.24 -9.92 -11.08
N ALA A 58 17.54 -9.73 -11.34
CA ALA A 58 18.37 -10.70 -12.02
C ALA A 58 18.48 -12.02 -11.24
N GLY A 59 18.78 -11.93 -9.94
CA GLY A 59 18.94 -13.09 -9.07
C GLY A 59 17.66 -13.91 -8.89
N LEU A 60 16.49 -13.25 -8.83
CA LEU A 60 15.19 -13.94 -8.85
C LEU A 60 14.96 -14.65 -10.18
N GLY A 61 15.31 -14.02 -11.31
CA GLY A 61 15.19 -14.63 -12.64
C GLY A 61 16.08 -15.87 -12.83
N GLU A 62 17.27 -15.88 -12.24
CA GLU A 62 18.19 -17.02 -12.26
C GLU A 62 17.70 -18.18 -11.39
N ARG A 63 17.20 -17.88 -10.18
CA ARG A 63 16.83 -18.91 -9.19
C ARG A 63 15.40 -19.43 -9.33
N LEU A 64 14.50 -18.63 -9.91
CA LEU A 64 13.10 -19.00 -10.17
C LEU A 64 12.74 -18.79 -11.66
N PRO A 65 13.39 -19.53 -12.58
CA PRO A 65 13.24 -19.32 -14.01
C PRO A 65 11.79 -19.55 -14.47
N GLY A 66 11.26 -18.59 -15.24
CA GLY A 66 9.91 -18.68 -15.82
C GLY A 66 8.76 -18.30 -14.87
N VAL A 67 9.05 -17.95 -13.61
CA VAL A 67 8.06 -17.40 -12.68
C VAL A 67 7.88 -15.91 -12.96
N PRO A 68 6.66 -15.42 -13.28
CA PRO A 68 6.40 -14.00 -13.39
C PRO A 68 6.56 -13.32 -12.03
N VAL A 69 7.32 -12.21 -12.00
CA VAL A 69 7.59 -11.45 -10.76
C VAL A 69 7.11 -10.01 -10.90
N ALA A 70 6.44 -9.52 -9.86
CA ALA A 70 6.23 -8.10 -9.61
C ALA A 70 6.66 -7.73 -8.18
N GLY A 71 6.93 -6.45 -7.93
CA GLY A 71 7.32 -6.02 -6.60
C GLY A 71 7.62 -4.53 -6.51
N CYS A 72 7.91 -4.06 -5.31
CA CYS A 72 8.33 -2.69 -5.07
C CYS A 72 9.21 -2.54 -3.83
N SER A 73 9.94 -1.42 -3.79
CA SER A 73 10.61 -0.95 -2.58
C SER A 73 9.58 -0.49 -1.54
N THR A 74 9.94 -0.57 -0.26
CA THR A 74 9.01 -0.33 0.85
C THR A 74 9.54 0.68 1.87
N ALA A 75 8.66 1.15 2.76
CA ALA A 75 9.02 1.85 4.00
C ALA A 75 8.99 0.92 5.23
N GLY A 76 9.15 -0.39 5.00
CA GLY A 76 9.08 -1.45 6.00
C GLY A 76 8.27 -2.64 5.51
N GLU A 77 8.70 -3.84 5.87
CA GLU A 77 8.03 -5.08 5.50
C GLU A 77 7.13 -5.59 6.62
N ILE A 78 5.94 -6.08 6.26
CA ILE A 78 4.98 -6.69 7.19
C ILE A 78 4.97 -8.20 6.94
N SER A 79 5.25 -8.97 7.99
CA SER A 79 5.32 -10.42 7.89
C SER A 79 5.11 -11.12 9.24
N ASP A 80 5.27 -12.44 9.24
CA ASP A 80 5.44 -13.25 10.43
C ASP A 80 6.81 -13.08 11.13
N LEU A 81 7.61 -12.08 10.78
CA LEU A 81 8.68 -11.55 11.63
C LEU A 81 8.23 -10.28 12.38
N GLY A 82 7.02 -9.79 12.11
CA GLY A 82 6.50 -8.51 12.58
C GLY A 82 6.64 -7.42 11.51
N ILE A 83 6.82 -6.18 11.95
CA ILE A 83 7.06 -5.02 11.09
C ILE A 83 8.55 -4.73 11.10
N ALA A 84 9.24 -4.92 9.97
CA ALA A 84 10.68 -4.71 9.84
C ALA A 84 11.03 -3.29 9.38
N ASP A 85 12.24 -2.83 9.69
CA ASP A 85 12.82 -1.62 9.08
C ASP A 85 13.54 -1.95 7.76
N ARG A 86 14.16 -3.14 7.69
CA ARG A 86 14.91 -3.62 6.53
C ARG A 86 14.73 -5.13 6.38
N GLY A 87 14.51 -5.57 5.15
CA GLY A 87 14.37 -6.97 4.82
C GLY A 87 13.68 -7.16 3.48
N ALA A 88 13.02 -8.30 3.33
CA ALA A 88 12.14 -8.57 2.19
C ALA A 88 11.06 -9.58 2.56
N VAL A 89 9.94 -9.51 1.84
CA VAL A 89 8.83 -10.45 1.92
C VAL A 89 8.51 -10.92 0.51
N ALA A 90 8.60 -12.23 0.29
CA ALA A 90 8.20 -12.86 -0.95
C ALA A 90 6.89 -13.61 -0.75
N ILE A 91 5.91 -13.38 -1.63
CA ILE A 91 4.58 -13.99 -1.60
C ILE A 91 4.35 -14.71 -2.93
N ALA A 92 4.32 -16.03 -2.89
CA ALA A 92 4.15 -16.89 -4.05
C ALA A 92 2.68 -17.34 -4.17
N PHE A 93 2.03 -16.94 -5.26
CA PHE A 93 0.71 -17.43 -5.64
C PHE A 93 0.87 -18.76 -6.38
N PRO A 94 0.15 -19.82 -5.99
CA PRO A 94 0.18 -21.10 -6.69
C PRO A 94 -0.54 -20.99 -8.05
N LYS A 95 -0.26 -21.92 -8.98
CA LYS A 95 -1.07 -22.05 -10.21
C LYS A 95 -2.46 -22.64 -9.96
N ASP A 96 -2.61 -23.41 -8.88
CA ASP A 96 -3.91 -23.94 -8.49
C ASP A 96 -4.71 -22.87 -7.73
N GLY A 97 -5.97 -22.68 -8.11
CA GLY A 97 -6.85 -21.70 -7.47
C GLY A 97 -6.55 -20.23 -7.74
N PHE A 98 -5.47 -19.87 -8.46
CA PHE A 98 -5.14 -18.49 -8.81
C PHE A 98 -4.67 -18.33 -10.25
N ASP A 99 -5.11 -17.24 -10.88
CA ASP A 99 -4.55 -16.72 -12.12
C ASP A 99 -4.22 -15.25 -11.96
N VAL A 100 -2.94 -14.92 -12.10
CA VAL A 100 -2.44 -13.55 -12.02
C VAL A 100 -1.94 -13.08 -13.38
N VAL A 101 -2.47 -11.96 -13.85
CA VAL A 101 -1.91 -11.19 -14.98
C VAL A 101 -1.43 -9.86 -14.45
N SER A 102 -0.33 -9.35 -14.98
CA SER A 102 0.27 -8.09 -14.54
C SER A 102 0.77 -7.26 -15.70
N GLY A 103 0.72 -5.94 -15.56
CA GLY A 103 1.17 -5.02 -16.59
C GLY A 103 1.79 -3.76 -15.99
N LEU A 104 2.82 -3.27 -16.68
CA LEU A 104 3.46 -1.99 -16.38
C LEU A 104 2.70 -0.84 -17.07
N ILE A 105 2.60 0.26 -16.35
CA ILE A 105 2.15 1.57 -16.82
C ILE A 105 3.35 2.53 -16.64
N PRO A 106 4.12 2.83 -17.70
CA PRO A 106 5.30 3.67 -17.59
C PRO A 106 4.96 5.17 -17.67
N GLU A 107 5.89 5.99 -17.20
CA GLU A 107 5.85 7.47 -17.25
C GLU A 107 4.61 8.05 -16.56
N VAL A 108 4.31 7.57 -15.34
CA VAL A 108 3.09 7.97 -14.62
C VAL A 108 3.06 9.45 -14.27
N SER A 109 4.23 10.09 -14.09
CA SER A 109 4.36 11.54 -13.89
C SER A 109 3.83 12.36 -15.07
N ARG A 110 3.83 11.78 -16.28
CA ARG A 110 3.38 12.41 -17.52
C ARG A 110 2.06 11.84 -18.04
N LEU A 111 1.38 11.04 -17.23
CA LEU A 111 0.25 10.24 -17.68
C LEU A 111 -0.96 11.10 -18.07
N GLY A 112 -1.53 10.79 -19.24
CA GLY A 112 -2.94 11.05 -19.54
C GLY A 112 -3.81 9.85 -19.16
N VAL A 113 -5.08 10.10 -18.83
CA VAL A 113 -6.08 9.11 -18.38
C VAL A 113 -6.13 7.85 -19.28
N ASP A 114 -5.92 8.02 -20.59
CA ASP A 114 -6.06 6.95 -21.59
C ASP A 114 -5.12 5.76 -21.33
N ARG A 115 -3.88 5.98 -20.86
CA ARG A 115 -2.90 4.90 -20.64
C ARG A 115 -3.31 3.94 -19.52
N GLY A 116 -3.97 4.46 -18.47
CA GLY A 116 -4.48 3.64 -17.37
C GLY A 116 -5.59 2.69 -17.85
N SER A 117 -6.55 3.24 -18.60
CA SER A 117 -7.66 2.50 -19.19
C SER A 117 -7.19 1.44 -20.19
N GLU A 118 -6.21 1.76 -21.04
CA GLU A 118 -5.62 0.81 -21.99
C GLU A 118 -4.92 -0.37 -21.28
N ALA A 119 -4.19 -0.09 -20.20
CA ALA A 119 -3.55 -1.13 -19.41
C ALA A 119 -4.58 -2.09 -18.79
N VAL A 120 -5.67 -1.54 -18.23
CA VAL A 120 -6.78 -2.35 -17.68
C VAL A 120 -7.44 -3.19 -18.76
N ALA A 121 -7.77 -2.61 -19.91
CA ALA A 121 -8.41 -3.34 -21.01
C ALA A 121 -7.54 -4.50 -21.51
N ARG A 122 -6.23 -4.28 -21.64
CA ARG A 122 -5.25 -5.31 -22.00
C ARG A 122 -5.24 -6.45 -20.99
N LEU A 123 -5.17 -6.14 -19.70
CA LEU A 123 -5.12 -7.15 -18.63
C LEU A 123 -6.44 -7.92 -18.52
N LYS A 124 -7.60 -7.25 -18.61
CA LYS A 124 -8.91 -7.92 -18.64
C LYS A 124 -9.02 -8.88 -19.83
N GLY A 125 -8.55 -8.47 -21.01
CA GLY A 125 -8.51 -9.32 -22.19
C GLY A 125 -7.58 -10.53 -22.04
N GLU A 126 -6.43 -10.37 -21.38
CA GLU A 126 -5.51 -11.48 -21.08
C GLU A 126 -6.10 -12.45 -20.06
N LEU A 127 -6.65 -11.94 -18.95
CA LEU A 127 -7.28 -12.75 -17.93
C LEU A 127 -8.48 -13.53 -18.48
N ALA A 128 -9.31 -12.89 -19.31
CA ALA A 128 -10.45 -13.55 -19.97
C ALA A 128 -10.02 -14.69 -20.91
N ARG A 129 -8.84 -14.60 -21.53
CA ARG A 129 -8.28 -15.70 -22.35
C ARG A 129 -7.77 -16.86 -21.50
N ARG A 130 -7.18 -16.57 -20.33
CA ARG A 130 -6.69 -17.60 -19.39
C ARG A 130 -7.83 -18.27 -18.63
N CYS A 131 -8.85 -17.50 -18.28
CA CYS A 131 -9.96 -17.90 -17.42
C CYS A 131 -11.31 -17.52 -18.07
N PRO A 132 -11.71 -18.17 -19.19
CA PRO A 132 -12.95 -17.81 -19.89
C PRO A 132 -14.22 -18.00 -19.03
N ASP A 133 -14.16 -18.87 -18.02
CA ASP A 133 -15.28 -19.20 -17.13
C ASP A 133 -15.27 -18.41 -15.81
N ALA A 134 -14.43 -17.37 -15.68
CA ALA A 134 -14.35 -16.55 -14.47
C ALA A 134 -15.68 -15.84 -14.20
N LYS A 135 -16.19 -15.97 -12.96
CA LYS A 135 -17.45 -15.36 -12.54
C LYS A 135 -17.23 -13.94 -11.99
N PRO A 136 -18.24 -13.05 -12.07
CA PRO A 136 -18.22 -11.79 -11.33
C PRO A 136 -17.91 -12.03 -9.84
N GLY A 137 -17.09 -11.16 -9.26
CA GLY A 137 -16.66 -11.27 -7.86
C GLY A 137 -15.51 -12.27 -7.59
N GLN A 138 -14.95 -12.93 -8.61
CA GLN A 138 -13.77 -13.79 -8.46
C GLN A 138 -12.43 -13.10 -8.76
N THR A 139 -12.46 -11.80 -9.06
CA THR A 139 -11.27 -11.04 -9.45
C THR A 139 -11.17 -9.77 -8.63
N PHE A 140 -9.97 -9.49 -8.11
CA PHE A 140 -9.59 -8.19 -7.56
C PHE A 140 -8.36 -7.66 -8.29
N ALA A 141 -8.14 -6.35 -8.18
CA ALA A 141 -6.98 -5.68 -8.73
C ALA A 141 -6.03 -5.24 -7.60
N VAL A 142 -4.72 -5.36 -7.86
CA VAL A 142 -3.66 -4.84 -7.00
C VAL A 142 -2.84 -3.83 -7.77
N SER A 143 -2.68 -2.61 -7.25
CA SER A 143 -1.76 -1.61 -7.80
C SER A 143 -0.54 -1.41 -6.91
N LEU A 144 0.64 -1.37 -7.53
CA LEU A 144 1.86 -0.83 -6.92
C LEU A 144 2.26 0.41 -7.71
N ILE A 145 2.32 1.57 -7.08
CA ILE A 145 2.60 2.85 -7.75
C ILE A 145 3.91 3.41 -7.21
N ASP A 146 4.73 4.04 -8.04
CA ASP A 146 5.86 4.84 -7.56
C ASP A 146 5.35 5.94 -6.61
N GLY A 147 5.70 5.85 -5.32
CA GLY A 147 5.17 6.74 -4.29
C GLY A 147 5.73 8.16 -4.31
N LEU A 148 6.60 8.50 -5.27
CA LEU A 148 7.14 9.84 -5.45
C LEU A 148 6.71 10.48 -6.79
N CYS A 149 5.81 9.84 -7.54
CA CYS A 149 5.35 10.36 -8.83
C CYS A 149 4.38 11.54 -8.72
N ASN A 150 3.71 11.73 -7.58
CA ASN A 150 2.66 12.72 -7.34
C ASN A 150 1.44 12.64 -8.27
N ARG A 151 1.15 11.46 -8.84
CA ARG A 151 0.06 11.23 -9.81
C ARG A 151 -0.86 10.06 -9.44
N GLU A 152 -0.77 9.57 -8.20
CA GLU A 152 -1.54 8.44 -7.71
C GLU A 152 -3.05 8.64 -7.88
N GLU A 153 -3.59 9.82 -7.54
CA GLU A 153 -5.02 10.12 -7.66
C GLU A 153 -5.53 10.02 -9.11
N ALA A 154 -4.77 10.61 -10.03
CA ALA A 154 -5.11 10.63 -11.45
C ALA A 154 -5.04 9.22 -12.05
N LEU A 155 -4.01 8.46 -11.69
CA LEU A 155 -3.84 7.08 -12.14
C LEU A 155 -4.95 6.17 -11.60
N VAL A 156 -5.25 6.24 -10.29
CA VAL A 156 -6.30 5.43 -9.65
C VAL A 156 -7.66 5.72 -10.28
N SER A 157 -7.98 7.00 -10.49
CA SER A 157 -9.25 7.40 -11.13
C SER A 157 -9.39 6.82 -12.55
N ALA A 158 -8.30 6.84 -13.33
CA ALA A 158 -8.27 6.29 -14.68
C ALA A 158 -8.41 4.75 -14.68
N VAL A 159 -7.71 4.08 -13.78
CA VAL A 159 -7.70 2.63 -13.65
C VAL A 159 -9.06 2.11 -13.16
N ASP A 160 -9.61 2.70 -12.10
CA ASP A 160 -10.88 2.28 -11.51
C ASP A 160 -12.04 2.37 -12.50
N TRP A 161 -12.11 3.47 -13.27
CA TRP A 161 -13.13 3.64 -14.31
C TRP A 161 -13.14 2.48 -15.33
N ALA A 162 -11.96 1.98 -15.71
CA ALA A 162 -11.85 0.85 -16.64
C ALA A 162 -12.01 -0.52 -15.98
N LEU A 163 -11.75 -0.64 -14.67
CA LEU A 163 -11.94 -1.87 -13.91
C LEU A 163 -13.42 -2.23 -13.80
N GLY A 164 -14.30 -1.23 -13.63
CA GLY A 164 -15.72 -1.44 -13.40
C GLY A 164 -15.94 -2.07 -12.01
N ASP A 165 -16.59 -3.23 -11.96
CA ASP A 165 -16.91 -3.89 -10.68
C ASP A 165 -15.73 -4.63 -10.02
N ILE A 166 -14.54 -4.64 -10.63
CA ILE A 166 -13.35 -5.29 -10.05
C ILE A 166 -12.77 -4.36 -8.98
N PRO A 167 -12.78 -4.74 -7.68
CA PRO A 167 -12.27 -3.87 -6.64
C PRO A 167 -10.74 -3.71 -6.75
N LEU A 168 -10.28 -2.46 -6.62
CA LEU A 168 -8.85 -2.11 -6.56
C LEU A 168 -8.38 -1.94 -5.13
N VAL A 169 -7.24 -2.54 -4.80
CA VAL A 169 -6.44 -2.24 -3.60
C VAL A 169 -4.99 -2.03 -3.99
N GLY A 170 -4.19 -1.40 -3.13
CA GLY A 170 -2.78 -1.24 -3.46
C GLY A 170 -2.02 -0.35 -2.49
N GLY A 171 -0.74 -0.22 -2.78
CA GLY A 171 0.19 0.61 -2.05
C GLY A 171 1.15 1.35 -2.96
N SER A 172 1.42 2.59 -2.61
CA SER A 172 2.53 3.35 -3.16
C SER A 172 3.84 2.87 -2.55
N ALA A 173 4.82 2.57 -3.40
CA ALA A 173 6.17 2.20 -3.04
C ALA A 173 6.80 3.25 -2.13
N GLY A 174 7.67 2.80 -1.23
CA GLY A 174 8.36 3.65 -0.27
C GLY A 174 9.88 3.46 -0.30
N ASP A 175 10.54 4.22 0.55
CA ASP A 175 11.92 4.01 0.98
C ASP A 175 12.00 4.22 2.51
N GLU A 176 13.18 4.21 3.12
CA GLU A 176 13.35 4.37 4.57
C GLU A 176 13.14 5.82 5.07
N LEU A 177 12.03 6.47 4.68
CA LEU A 177 11.69 7.87 5.00
C LEU A 177 12.71 8.89 4.48
N THR A 178 13.53 8.51 3.50
CA THR A 178 14.51 9.41 2.87
C THR A 178 13.88 10.22 1.74
N PHE A 179 12.78 9.73 1.17
CA PHE A 179 12.08 10.31 0.02
C PHE A 179 13.02 10.61 -1.15
N SER A 180 14.01 9.75 -1.35
CA SER A 180 15.08 9.94 -2.33
C SER A 180 14.86 9.16 -3.63
N GLY A 181 14.08 8.08 -3.56
CA GLY A 181 13.69 7.31 -4.74
C GLY A 181 12.99 6.00 -4.37
N THR A 182 11.93 5.68 -5.11
CA THR A 182 11.28 4.37 -5.02
C THR A 182 11.56 3.55 -6.27
N THR A 183 11.37 2.24 -6.16
CA THR A 183 11.65 1.32 -7.25
C THR A 183 10.56 0.28 -7.38
N LEU A 184 10.15 -0.02 -8.62
CA LEU A 184 9.24 -1.09 -8.97
C LEU A 184 9.98 -2.19 -9.72
N LEU A 185 9.59 -3.44 -9.51
CA LEU A 185 10.12 -4.62 -10.20
C LEU A 185 8.99 -5.22 -11.04
N HIS A 186 9.19 -5.35 -12.34
CA HIS A 186 8.22 -6.02 -13.23
C HIS A 186 8.93 -6.65 -14.42
N GLY A 187 8.60 -7.92 -14.71
CA GLY A 187 9.12 -8.61 -15.89
C GLY A 187 10.64 -8.78 -15.90
N GLY A 188 11.26 -8.93 -14.72
CA GLY A 188 12.72 -9.05 -14.58
C GLY A 188 13.48 -7.75 -14.78
N SER A 189 12.79 -6.60 -14.82
CA SER A 189 13.40 -5.27 -14.97
C SER A 189 12.96 -4.34 -13.85
N VAL A 190 13.80 -3.34 -13.61
CA VAL A 190 13.57 -2.27 -12.65
C VAL A 190 12.94 -1.07 -13.35
N HIS A 191 11.89 -0.52 -12.73
CA HIS A 191 11.15 0.62 -13.23
C HIS A 191 11.06 1.72 -12.17
N ARG A 192 11.07 2.96 -12.62
CA ARG A 192 10.82 4.19 -11.85
C ARG A 192 9.84 5.04 -12.65
N ASP A 193 9.16 5.96 -11.98
CA ASP A 193 8.10 6.75 -12.59
C ASP A 193 7.10 5.84 -13.33
N ALA A 194 6.66 4.80 -12.64
CA ALA A 194 5.77 3.80 -13.22
C ALA A 194 4.73 3.32 -12.19
N ALA A 195 3.79 2.51 -12.67
CA ALA A 195 2.92 1.70 -11.83
C ALA A 195 2.80 0.28 -12.39
N ILE A 196 2.55 -0.66 -11.51
CA ILE A 196 2.23 -2.05 -11.85
C ILE A 196 0.76 -2.26 -11.48
N LEU A 197 -0.02 -2.76 -12.42
CA LEU A 197 -1.37 -3.22 -12.19
C LEU A 197 -1.41 -4.74 -12.34
N MET A 198 -1.99 -5.41 -11.35
CA MET A 198 -2.23 -6.85 -11.35
C MET A 198 -3.73 -7.11 -11.28
N LEU A 199 -4.22 -8.07 -12.08
CA LEU A 199 -5.54 -8.66 -11.87
C LEU A 199 -5.33 -10.08 -11.35
N VAL A 200 -5.94 -10.37 -10.22
CA VAL A 200 -5.84 -11.66 -9.53
C VAL A 200 -7.22 -12.29 -9.56
N ARG A 201 -7.38 -13.34 -10.38
CA ARG A 201 -8.54 -14.24 -10.29
C ARG A 201 -8.25 -15.31 -9.26
N THR A 202 -9.21 -15.60 -8.39
CA THR A 202 -9.08 -16.69 -7.43
C THR A 202 -10.35 -17.52 -7.28
N ASP A 203 -10.19 -18.80 -6.92
CA ASP A 203 -11.29 -19.69 -6.53
C ASP A 203 -11.65 -19.54 -5.03
N HIS A 204 -10.89 -18.74 -4.28
CA HIS A 204 -11.07 -18.49 -2.87
C HIS A 204 -12.00 -17.28 -2.64
N PRO A 205 -12.87 -17.31 -1.61
CA PRO A 205 -13.61 -16.12 -1.22
C PRO A 205 -12.61 -15.04 -0.77
N PHE A 206 -12.88 -13.79 -1.12
CA PHE A 206 -12.06 -12.67 -0.70
C PHE A 206 -12.91 -11.44 -0.40
N THR A 207 -12.37 -10.57 0.46
CA THR A 207 -12.93 -9.26 0.76
C THR A 207 -11.82 -8.22 0.74
N VAL A 208 -12.01 -7.14 -0.03
CA VAL A 208 -11.15 -5.95 0.06
C VAL A 208 -11.61 -5.08 1.22
N PHE A 209 -10.67 -4.51 1.97
CA PHE A 209 -10.99 -3.76 3.17
C PHE A 209 -10.17 -2.48 3.32
N ARG A 210 -10.67 -1.63 4.21
CA ARG A 210 -10.04 -0.40 4.69
C ARG A 210 -10.23 -0.31 6.21
N SER A 211 -9.18 0.07 6.93
CA SER A 211 -9.22 0.44 8.35
C SER A 211 -8.65 1.85 8.54
N ASP A 212 -9.49 2.73 9.05
CA ASP A 212 -9.18 4.11 9.42
C ASP A 212 -9.24 4.24 10.95
N ASN A 213 -8.44 5.11 11.57
CA ASN A 213 -8.43 5.28 13.03
C ASN A 213 -8.59 6.74 13.42
N PHE A 214 -9.52 7.44 12.77
CA PHE A 214 -9.75 8.85 13.04
C PHE A 214 -11.24 9.19 13.09
N GLU A 215 -11.57 10.16 13.93
CA GLU A 215 -12.91 10.73 14.03
C GLU A 215 -12.88 12.24 13.75
N PRO A 216 -13.84 12.77 12.97
CA PRO A 216 -13.95 14.21 12.71
C PRO A 216 -14.13 15.00 14.01
N THR A 217 -13.43 16.12 14.14
CA THR A 217 -13.73 17.13 15.15
C THR A 217 -14.58 18.27 14.57
N SER A 218 -14.93 19.26 15.40
CA SER A 218 -15.60 20.48 14.94
C SER A 218 -14.64 21.52 14.32
N ARG A 219 -13.33 21.29 14.41
CA ARG A 219 -12.28 22.22 13.97
C ARG A 219 -12.02 22.07 12.48
N LYS A 220 -12.14 23.17 11.73
CA LYS A 220 -12.07 23.17 10.26
C LYS A 220 -11.11 24.25 9.76
N LEU A 221 -10.46 23.94 8.64
CA LEU A 221 -9.62 24.83 7.85
C LEU A 221 -10.14 24.84 6.42
N VAL A 222 -10.17 26.02 5.81
CA VAL A 222 -10.49 26.18 4.39
C VAL A 222 -9.18 26.41 3.65
N VAL A 223 -8.94 25.66 2.59
CA VAL A 223 -7.80 25.89 1.71
C VAL A 223 -8.09 27.13 0.86
N THR A 224 -7.27 28.17 1.03
CA THR A 224 -7.46 29.45 0.32
C THR A 224 -6.39 29.74 -0.72
N GLY A 225 -5.30 28.96 -0.71
CA GLY A 225 -4.28 29.00 -1.76
C GLY A 225 -3.47 27.71 -1.79
N SER A 226 -3.40 27.07 -2.96
CA SER A 226 -2.74 25.78 -3.17
C SER A 226 -2.10 25.67 -4.55
N ASP A 227 -1.15 24.74 -4.65
CA ASP A 227 -0.58 24.18 -5.87
C ASP A 227 -0.84 22.66 -5.83
N PRO A 228 -1.97 22.19 -6.39
CA PRO A 228 -2.35 20.79 -6.34
C PRO A 228 -1.36 19.87 -7.07
N GLU A 229 -0.72 20.35 -8.14
CA GLU A 229 0.26 19.57 -8.92
C GLU A 229 1.50 19.26 -8.09
N ARG A 230 1.94 20.21 -7.28
CA ARG A 230 3.07 20.03 -6.35
C ARG A 230 2.65 19.53 -4.97
N ARG A 231 1.34 19.35 -4.74
CA ARG A 231 0.73 18.99 -3.45
C ARG A 231 1.07 19.98 -2.33
N ILE A 232 1.19 21.26 -2.65
CA ILE A 232 1.54 22.31 -1.70
C ILE A 232 0.30 23.12 -1.37
N VAL A 233 0.03 23.31 -0.08
CA VAL A 233 -0.95 24.29 0.41
C VAL A 233 -0.18 25.47 0.97
N HIS A 234 -0.37 26.63 0.36
CA HIS A 234 0.26 27.88 0.77
C HIS A 234 -0.53 28.55 1.89
N GLU A 235 -1.86 28.51 1.79
CA GLU A 235 -2.74 29.24 2.71
C GLU A 235 -3.91 28.39 3.22
N LEU A 236 -4.16 28.53 4.52
CA LEU A 236 -5.33 28.01 5.21
C LEU A 236 -6.04 29.19 5.88
N ASN A 237 -7.35 29.33 5.68
CA ASN A 237 -8.14 30.44 6.21
C ASN A 237 -7.57 31.85 5.90
N ALA A 238 -6.95 32.02 4.73
CA ALA A 238 -6.23 33.24 4.31
C ALA A 238 -5.00 33.60 5.17
N GLU A 239 -4.44 32.63 5.90
CA GLU A 239 -3.21 32.72 6.69
C GLU A 239 -2.18 31.70 6.22
N VAL A 240 -0.90 31.89 6.60
CA VAL A 240 0.19 30.95 6.26
C VAL A 240 -0.16 29.55 6.77
N ALA A 241 -0.19 28.57 5.86
CA ALA A 241 -0.74 27.24 6.13
C ALA A 241 -0.17 26.58 7.40
N ALA A 242 1.15 26.61 7.60
CA ALA A 242 1.78 26.01 8.78
C ALA A 242 1.36 26.70 10.08
N TRP A 243 1.19 28.02 10.08
CA TRP A 243 0.86 28.78 11.30
C TRP A 243 -0.60 28.55 11.69
N GLU A 244 -1.51 28.63 10.73
CA GLU A 244 -2.93 28.39 10.96
C GLU A 244 -3.19 26.93 11.39
N TYR A 245 -2.52 25.97 10.75
CA TYR A 245 -2.58 24.58 11.18
C TYR A 245 -2.07 24.41 12.61
N ALA A 246 -0.89 24.95 12.93
CA ALA A 246 -0.27 24.84 14.24
C ALA A 246 -1.12 25.46 15.35
N ASP A 247 -1.69 26.65 15.13
CA ASP A 247 -2.61 27.29 16.07
C ASP A 247 -3.84 26.42 16.33
N LEU A 248 -4.46 25.89 15.27
CA LEU A 248 -5.66 25.06 15.39
C LEU A 248 -5.43 23.75 16.17
N VAL A 249 -4.24 23.14 16.02
CA VAL A 249 -3.87 21.92 16.74
C VAL A 249 -3.17 22.17 18.08
N GLY A 250 -2.85 23.44 18.40
CA GLY A 250 -2.20 23.84 19.64
C GLY A 250 -0.72 23.47 19.71
N LEU A 251 -0.01 23.53 18.57
CA LEU A 251 1.43 23.27 18.46
C LEU A 251 2.20 24.56 18.15
N ASP A 252 3.50 24.58 18.44
CA ASP A 252 4.40 25.63 17.94
C ASP A 252 4.74 25.33 16.47
N PRO A 253 4.53 26.28 15.53
CA PRO A 253 4.89 26.10 14.12
C PRO A 253 6.33 25.61 13.89
N ALA A 254 7.28 26.01 14.74
CA ALA A 254 8.68 25.60 14.64
C ALA A 254 8.91 24.12 15.02
N THR A 255 7.91 23.47 15.62
CA THR A 255 7.96 22.08 16.10
C THR A 255 7.17 21.10 15.23
N LEU A 256 6.63 21.58 14.10
CA LEU A 256 5.92 20.74 13.15
C LEU A 256 6.88 19.70 12.53
N THR A 257 6.61 18.44 12.81
CA THR A 257 7.41 17.29 12.36
C THR A 257 6.48 16.20 11.81
N PRO A 258 7.00 15.24 11.01
CA PRO A 258 6.21 14.09 10.55
C PRO A 258 5.47 13.35 11.68
N LEU A 259 6.08 13.25 12.87
CA LEU A 259 5.46 12.64 14.05
C LEU A 259 4.26 13.45 14.58
N GLY A 260 4.38 14.78 14.58
CA GLY A 260 3.31 15.69 14.94
C GLY A 260 2.12 15.62 13.97
N PHE A 261 2.42 15.55 12.67
CA PHE A 261 1.41 15.36 11.62
C PHE A 261 0.68 14.03 11.73
N ALA A 262 1.42 12.95 12.03
CA ALA A 262 0.84 11.63 12.23
C ALA A 262 -0.22 11.64 13.36
N SER A 263 0.01 12.45 14.40
CA SER A 263 -0.85 12.56 15.57
C SER A 263 -2.07 13.49 15.40
N HIS A 264 -2.04 14.39 14.41
CA HIS A 264 -3.08 15.41 14.19
C HIS A 264 -3.48 15.51 12.71
N PRO A 265 -4.09 14.46 12.14
CA PRO A 265 -4.35 14.45 10.73
C PRO A 265 -5.56 15.30 10.35
N MET A 266 -5.59 15.65 9.07
CA MET A 266 -6.72 16.33 8.46
C MET A 266 -7.52 15.34 7.63
N ILE A 267 -8.83 15.53 7.59
CA ILE A 267 -9.74 14.73 6.78
C ILE A 267 -10.62 15.64 5.92
N VAL A 268 -11.01 15.14 4.76
CA VAL A 268 -12.03 15.75 3.90
C VAL A 268 -13.26 14.85 3.88
N ARG A 269 -14.45 15.45 3.72
CA ARG A 269 -15.70 14.70 3.57
C ARG A 269 -16.14 14.65 2.11
N VAL A 270 -16.19 13.46 1.51
CA VAL A 270 -16.60 13.24 0.12
C VAL A 270 -17.66 12.14 0.08
N GLY A 271 -18.79 12.38 -0.60
CA GLY A 271 -19.86 11.37 -0.71
C GLY A 271 -20.47 10.91 0.63
N GLY A 272 -20.29 11.68 1.70
CA GLY A 272 -20.74 11.34 3.05
C GLY A 272 -19.69 10.65 3.92
N GLU A 273 -18.61 10.13 3.33
CA GLU A 273 -17.49 9.48 4.02
C GLU A 273 -16.33 10.46 4.30
N HIS A 274 -15.47 10.12 5.25
CA HIS A 274 -14.28 10.90 5.58
C HIS A 274 -13.02 10.21 5.06
N PHE A 275 -12.10 11.01 4.52
CA PHE A 275 -10.83 10.53 3.96
C PHE A 275 -9.68 11.36 4.51
N CYS A 276 -8.61 10.71 4.95
CA CYS A 276 -7.43 11.42 5.42
C CYS A 276 -6.69 12.15 4.29
N ARG A 277 -6.18 13.32 4.63
CA ARG A 277 -5.31 14.19 3.82
C ARG A 277 -4.10 14.51 4.67
N SER A 278 -3.10 13.64 4.54
CA SER A 278 -1.94 13.65 5.43
C SER A 278 -0.89 14.68 5.02
N LEU A 279 -0.35 15.38 6.01
CA LEU A 279 0.77 16.30 5.87
C LEU A 279 2.09 15.51 5.80
N ARG A 280 2.96 15.90 4.88
CA ARG A 280 4.31 15.34 4.71
C ARG A 280 5.36 16.17 5.43
N ASN A 281 5.47 17.45 5.08
CA ASN A 281 6.48 18.34 5.61
C ASN A 281 6.04 19.81 5.58
N THR A 282 6.62 20.62 6.45
CA THR A 282 6.57 22.09 6.37
C THR A 282 7.71 22.57 5.48
N ASN A 283 7.43 23.53 4.60
CA ASN A 283 8.41 24.16 3.73
C ASN A 283 9.03 25.41 4.40
N PRO A 284 10.20 25.91 3.94
CA PRO A 284 10.85 27.08 4.53
C PRO A 284 10.01 28.36 4.51
N ASP A 285 9.07 28.49 3.57
CA ASP A 285 8.15 29.61 3.44
C ASP A 285 6.88 29.48 4.30
N GLY A 286 6.76 28.40 5.09
CA GLY A 286 5.57 28.12 5.91
C GLY A 286 4.43 27.45 5.16
N SER A 287 4.58 27.15 3.87
CA SER A 287 3.63 26.29 3.16
C SER A 287 3.73 24.84 3.63
N LEU A 288 2.66 24.07 3.45
CA LEU A 288 2.57 22.68 3.86
C LEU A 288 2.51 21.77 2.63
N THR A 289 3.38 20.77 2.57
CA THR A 289 3.30 19.73 1.52
C THR A 289 2.51 18.53 2.02
N PHE A 290 1.58 18.04 1.22
CA PHE A 290 0.72 16.89 1.51
C PHE A 290 1.16 15.64 0.75
N PHE A 291 0.72 14.47 1.22
CA PHE A 291 0.86 13.21 0.48
C PHE A 291 -0.14 13.05 -0.66
N CYS A 292 -1.12 13.95 -0.75
CA CYS A 292 -2.15 13.97 -1.79
C CYS A 292 -2.42 15.40 -2.27
N ALA A 293 -3.02 15.52 -3.45
CA ALA A 293 -3.42 16.80 -4.00
C ALA A 293 -4.58 17.41 -3.20
N ILE A 294 -4.53 18.73 -2.99
CA ILE A 294 -5.56 19.50 -2.29
C ILE A 294 -5.84 20.76 -3.10
N ASP A 295 -7.10 20.94 -3.53
CA ASP A 295 -7.54 22.10 -4.30
C ASP A 295 -8.02 23.25 -3.40
N ASP A 296 -8.04 24.46 -3.96
CA ASP A 296 -8.65 25.63 -3.36
C ASP A 296 -10.14 25.40 -3.06
N GLY A 297 -10.60 25.91 -1.92
CA GLY A 297 -11.97 25.77 -1.44
C GLY A 297 -12.28 24.44 -0.76
N VAL A 298 -11.34 23.48 -0.74
CA VAL A 298 -11.49 22.26 0.06
C VAL A 298 -11.56 22.61 1.54
N VAL A 299 -12.53 22.01 2.24
CA VAL A 299 -12.67 22.12 3.70
C VAL A 299 -12.01 20.92 4.35
N LEU A 300 -10.90 21.17 5.03
CA LEU A 300 -10.19 20.21 5.86
C LEU A 300 -10.76 20.25 7.27
N THR A 301 -10.97 19.09 7.88
CA THR A 301 -11.37 18.95 9.28
C THR A 301 -10.22 18.32 10.04
N VAL A 302 -9.82 18.89 11.17
CA VAL A 302 -8.86 18.21 12.03
C VAL A 302 -9.54 16.98 12.63
N ALA A 303 -8.93 15.82 12.48
CA ALA A 303 -9.44 14.58 13.02
C ALA A 303 -8.72 14.24 14.33
N LYS A 304 -9.46 13.61 15.24
CA LYS A 304 -8.89 13.05 16.46
C LYS A 304 -8.53 11.59 16.19
N PRO A 305 -7.30 11.15 16.52
CA PRO A 305 -6.95 9.73 16.47
C PRO A 305 -7.78 8.95 17.49
N VAL A 306 -8.33 7.82 17.05
CA VAL A 306 -8.89 6.78 17.92
C VAL A 306 -7.84 5.68 18.13
N ASP A 307 -8.15 4.71 18.99
CA ASP A 307 -7.26 3.60 19.27
C ASP A 307 -6.97 2.78 18.00
N LEU A 308 -5.72 2.90 17.52
CA LEU A 308 -5.20 2.22 16.33
C LEU A 308 -5.34 0.70 16.44
N VAL A 309 -4.98 0.13 17.59
CA VAL A 309 -4.97 -1.32 17.79
C VAL A 309 -6.39 -1.83 17.80
N ALA A 310 -7.27 -1.22 18.60
CA ALA A 310 -8.67 -1.64 18.71
C ALA A 310 -9.47 -1.42 17.43
N SER A 311 -9.17 -0.39 16.64
CA SER A 311 -9.81 -0.17 15.32
C SER A 311 -9.36 -1.21 14.28
N THR A 312 -8.06 -1.50 14.26
CA THR A 312 -7.50 -2.50 13.35
C THR A 312 -8.00 -3.89 13.71
N GLU A 313 -8.02 -4.24 15.00
CA GLU A 313 -8.51 -5.54 15.49
C GLU A 313 -9.98 -5.76 15.12
N ARG A 314 -10.85 -4.77 15.38
CA ARG A 314 -12.27 -4.84 14.97
C ARG A 314 -12.44 -5.07 13.47
N THR A 315 -11.58 -4.47 12.64
CA THR A 315 -11.63 -4.65 11.18
C THR A 315 -11.24 -6.09 10.82
N LEU A 316 -10.14 -6.59 11.37
CA LEU A 316 -9.62 -7.93 11.09
C LEU A 316 -10.53 -9.04 11.61
N ASP A 317 -11.08 -8.89 12.82
CA ASP A 317 -12.08 -9.81 13.38
C ASP A 317 -13.37 -9.82 12.54
N GLY A 318 -13.78 -8.65 12.03
CA GLY A 318 -14.92 -8.54 11.12
C GLY A 318 -14.72 -9.32 9.82
N LEU A 319 -13.52 -9.24 9.24
CA LEU A 319 -13.16 -10.00 8.03
C LEU A 319 -13.14 -11.51 8.28
N ASP A 320 -12.59 -11.92 9.42
CA ASP A 320 -12.60 -13.33 9.84
C ASP A 320 -14.03 -13.88 9.95
N ALA A 321 -14.93 -13.13 10.58
CA ALA A 321 -16.34 -13.49 10.68
C ALA A 321 -17.04 -13.51 9.31
N GLU A 322 -16.77 -12.53 8.44
CA GLU A 322 -17.37 -12.42 7.10
C GLU A 322 -16.96 -13.59 6.19
N LEU A 323 -15.68 -13.98 6.23
CA LEU A 323 -15.14 -15.05 5.40
C LEU A 323 -15.34 -16.46 6.00
N GLY A 324 -15.79 -16.55 7.27
CA GLY A 324 -15.89 -17.82 7.99
C GLY A 324 -14.53 -18.43 8.35
N GLY A 325 -13.54 -17.56 8.57
CA GLY A 325 -12.13 -17.91 8.78
C GLY A 325 -11.23 -17.30 7.70
N THR A 326 -10.48 -16.26 8.06
CA THR A 326 -9.45 -15.67 7.20
C THR A 326 -8.21 -16.57 7.18
N ASP A 327 -7.71 -16.87 6.00
CA ASP A 327 -6.53 -17.71 5.80
C ASP A 327 -5.27 -16.86 5.57
N PHE A 328 -5.36 -15.83 4.74
CA PHE A 328 -4.24 -14.95 4.39
C PHE A 328 -4.70 -13.51 4.13
N ILE A 329 -3.88 -12.52 4.50
CA ILE A 329 -4.14 -11.11 4.19
C ILE A 329 -2.93 -10.52 3.46
N LEU A 330 -3.17 -9.98 2.26
CA LEU A 330 -2.23 -9.06 1.62
C LEU A 330 -2.55 -7.63 2.08
N GLY A 331 -1.60 -7.02 2.80
CA GLY A 331 -1.79 -5.74 3.49
C GLY A 331 -0.91 -4.59 2.98
N PHE A 332 -1.47 -3.38 2.97
CA PHE A 332 -0.81 -2.13 2.62
C PHE A 332 -1.09 -1.12 3.74
N ASP A 333 -0.11 -0.89 4.63
CA ASP A 333 -0.31 -0.07 5.84
C ASP A 333 0.51 1.21 5.78
N CYS A 334 -0.15 2.38 5.78
CA CYS A 334 0.55 3.65 5.64
C CYS A 334 1.71 3.81 6.62
N ILE A 335 2.84 4.34 6.16
CA ILE A 335 3.99 4.67 7.01
C ILE A 335 3.59 5.61 8.16
N LEU A 336 2.59 6.47 7.96
CA LEU A 336 2.09 7.35 9.00
C LEU A 336 1.33 6.61 10.12
N ARG A 337 0.73 5.45 9.85
CA ARG A 337 0.15 4.57 10.89
C ARG A 337 1.26 3.91 11.71
N ARG A 338 2.34 3.47 11.07
CA ARG A 338 3.56 2.98 11.76
C ARG A 338 4.16 4.06 12.66
N LEU A 339 4.31 5.28 12.17
CA LEU A 339 4.84 6.42 12.93
C LEU A 339 3.95 6.79 14.13
N ASP A 340 2.62 6.81 13.96
CA ASP A 340 1.69 7.02 15.08
C ASP A 340 1.77 5.87 16.11
N ALA A 341 1.87 4.61 15.66
CA ALA A 341 2.04 3.46 16.53
C ALA A 341 3.35 3.52 17.34
N GLN A 342 4.44 3.99 16.73
CA GLN A 342 5.72 4.22 17.41
C GLN A 342 5.60 5.34 18.45
N ASN A 343 4.97 6.46 18.08
CA ASN A 343 4.75 7.59 18.99
C ASN A 343 3.97 7.17 20.24
N ARG A 344 2.96 6.31 20.05
CA ARG A 344 2.10 5.78 21.12
C ARG A 344 2.66 4.54 21.81
N GLN A 345 3.83 4.05 21.38
CA GLN A 345 4.47 2.84 21.90
C GLN A 345 3.62 1.56 21.77
N VAL A 346 2.75 1.48 20.75
CA VAL A 346 1.87 0.34 20.47
C VAL A 346 2.26 -0.46 19.23
N LEU A 347 3.40 -0.14 18.58
CA LEU A 347 3.86 -0.84 17.37
C LEU A 347 3.93 -2.37 17.54
N HIS A 348 4.38 -2.85 18.72
CA HIS A 348 4.43 -4.28 19.03
C HIS A 348 3.05 -4.93 19.01
N GLN A 349 2.01 -4.25 19.51
CA GLN A 349 0.63 -4.75 19.51
C GLN A 349 0.07 -4.83 18.10
N VAL A 350 0.38 -3.84 17.25
CA VAL A 350 0.02 -3.85 15.83
C VAL A 350 0.72 -5.02 15.12
N ALA A 351 2.01 -5.22 15.36
CA ALA A 351 2.76 -6.33 14.79
C ALA A 351 2.19 -7.70 15.24
N ASP A 352 1.88 -7.86 16.53
CA ASP A 352 1.26 -9.08 17.05
C ASP A 352 -0.12 -9.34 16.43
N LEU A 353 -0.92 -8.29 16.24
CA LEU A 353 -2.20 -8.37 15.53
C LEU A 353 -2.00 -8.82 14.08
N TYR A 354 -1.07 -8.22 13.34
CA TYR A 354 -0.76 -8.60 11.96
C TYR A 354 -0.28 -10.05 11.86
N ARG A 355 0.54 -10.53 12.79
CA ARG A 355 0.94 -11.94 12.86
C ARG A 355 -0.25 -12.87 13.10
N ARG A 356 -1.14 -12.53 14.03
CA ARG A 356 -2.32 -13.36 14.36
C ARG A 356 -3.28 -13.52 13.19
N HIS A 357 -3.45 -12.49 12.36
CA HIS A 357 -4.35 -12.52 11.20
C HIS A 357 -3.62 -12.80 9.88
N HIS A 358 -2.38 -13.29 9.92
CA HIS A 358 -1.59 -13.66 8.75
C HIS A 358 -1.47 -12.52 7.71
N VAL A 359 -1.20 -11.31 8.19
CA VAL A 359 -0.95 -10.15 7.33
C VAL A 359 0.48 -10.18 6.81
N PHE A 360 0.61 -10.19 5.49
CA PHE A 360 1.87 -10.04 4.77
C PHE A 360 1.75 -8.87 3.79
N GLY A 361 2.79 -8.06 3.69
CA GLY A 361 2.65 -6.79 3.01
C GLY A 361 3.80 -5.85 3.27
N PHE A 362 3.51 -4.55 3.21
CA PHE A 362 4.51 -3.53 3.48
C PHE A 362 3.90 -2.20 3.94
N ASN A 363 4.77 -1.34 4.48
CA ASN A 363 4.45 0.03 4.82
C ASN A 363 4.60 0.95 3.60
N THR A 364 3.52 1.67 3.30
CA THR A 364 3.36 2.45 2.05
C THR A 364 3.56 3.95 2.25
N TYR A 365 3.80 4.68 1.16
CA TYR A 365 3.70 6.16 1.13
C TYR A 365 2.30 6.68 0.83
N GLY A 366 1.39 5.77 0.50
CA GLY A 366 -0.02 6.03 0.27
C GLY A 366 -0.70 4.74 -0.17
N GLU A 367 -2.01 4.68 -0.05
CA GLU A 367 -2.79 3.47 -0.26
C GLU A 367 -3.76 3.69 -1.41
N GLN A 368 -4.09 2.63 -2.14
CA GLN A 368 -5.15 2.65 -3.13
C GLN A 368 -6.31 1.79 -2.62
N PHE A 369 -7.52 2.34 -2.72
CA PHE A 369 -8.75 1.61 -2.38
C PHE A 369 -9.89 2.09 -3.27
N ARG A 370 -10.34 1.22 -4.17
CA ARG A 370 -11.33 1.52 -5.21
C ARG A 370 -10.89 2.76 -6.01
N THR A 371 -11.74 3.79 -6.07
CA THR A 371 -11.50 5.05 -6.78
C THR A 371 -10.53 6.00 -6.08
N MET A 372 -10.04 5.66 -4.88
CA MET A 372 -9.39 6.64 -4.00
C MET A 372 -7.91 6.32 -3.74
N HIS A 373 -7.10 7.38 -3.81
CA HIS A 373 -5.82 7.41 -3.12
C HIS A 373 -6.02 7.91 -1.68
N LEU A 374 -5.49 7.15 -0.72
CA LEU A 374 -5.67 7.33 0.70
C LEU A 374 -4.31 7.46 1.39
N ASN A 375 -4.32 8.07 2.57
CA ASN A 375 -3.17 8.10 3.46
C ASN A 375 -3.63 7.74 4.87
N GLN A 376 -2.69 7.39 5.75
CA GLN A 376 -2.96 6.97 7.13
C GLN A 376 -4.02 5.87 7.26
N THR A 377 -4.07 5.01 6.27
CA THR A 377 -5.05 3.96 6.14
C THR A 377 -4.33 2.62 6.11
N PHE A 378 -5.00 1.57 6.59
CA PHE A 378 -4.59 0.20 6.31
C PHE A 378 -5.59 -0.39 5.32
N THR A 379 -5.11 -0.74 4.12
CA THR A 379 -5.93 -1.38 3.09
C THR A 379 -5.39 -2.77 2.79
N GLY A 380 -6.20 -3.60 2.16
CA GLY A 380 -5.76 -4.93 1.77
C GLY A 380 -6.85 -5.79 1.20
N VAL A 381 -6.47 -7.04 0.93
CA VAL A 381 -7.38 -8.11 0.56
C VAL A 381 -7.20 -9.26 1.52
N ALA A 382 -8.30 -9.69 2.13
CA ALA A 382 -8.37 -10.89 2.95
C ALA A 382 -8.90 -12.04 2.10
N LEU A 383 -8.22 -13.19 2.17
CA LEU A 383 -8.56 -14.43 1.48
C LEU A 383 -9.04 -15.45 2.52
N GLY A 384 -10.17 -16.08 2.26
CA GLY A 384 -10.69 -17.18 3.06
C GLY A 384 -10.33 -18.55 2.50
N ARG A 385 -10.70 -19.59 3.23
CA ARG A 385 -10.56 -20.98 2.78
C ARG A 385 -11.47 -21.26 1.58
N ARG A 386 -11.06 -22.19 0.71
CA ARG A 386 -11.90 -22.65 -0.39
C ARG A 386 -13.19 -23.25 0.20
N GLN A 387 -14.33 -22.67 -0.16
CA GLN A 387 -15.62 -23.24 0.25
C GLN A 387 -15.85 -24.53 -0.55
N SER A 388 -16.04 -25.64 0.18
CA SER A 388 -16.21 -27.00 -0.36
C SER A 388 -17.52 -27.19 -1.09
#